data_AF-A0A3B0A6E8-F1
#
_entry.id   AF-A0A3B0A6E8-F1
#
_cell.length_a   1.000
_cell.length_b   1.000
_cell.length_c   1.000
_cell.angle_alpha   90.00
_cell.angle_beta   90.00
_cell.angle_gamma   90.00
#
_symmetry.space_group_name_H-M   'P 1'
#
loop_
_entity.id
_entity.type
_entity.pdbx_description
1 polymer ?
#
loop_
_entity_poly.entity_id
_entity_poly.type
_entity_poly.pdbx_seq_one_letter_code
_entity_poly.pdbx_strand_id
1 'polypeptide(L)'
;MSAKRRAEVAAAGNPRPFSTLVNRAAPLGRAAGLDRKPTLRVTKPADTGPDAATMQVVVGRDQGCCVRCGRYVLGGERGRDWSVQHRRARQGRDARPDTNQSPNLILLCGSATTLCHGWVESYRTAARDGGWAIRQSENPALMPVDHYQYGRVWLTADGQWTRQAPAVAS
;
A
#
# COMPACT_ATOMS: atom_id res chain seq x y z
N MET A 1 -0.39 -23.59 -19.66
CA MET A 1 0.58 -24.51 -20.32
C MET A 1 -0.08 -25.14 -21.55
N SER A 2 0.49 -24.92 -22.73
CA SER A 2 0.00 -25.49 -24.01
C SER A 2 0.09 -27.02 -24.03
N ALA A 3 -0.84 -27.69 -24.73
CA ALA A 3 -0.87 -29.14 -24.87
C ALA A 3 0.43 -29.71 -25.47
N LYS A 4 1.04 -28.98 -26.42
CA LYS A 4 2.32 -29.34 -27.02
C LYS A 4 3.45 -29.45 -25.98
N ARG A 5 3.50 -28.48 -25.06
CA ARG A 5 4.51 -28.43 -23.98
C ARG A 5 4.34 -29.56 -22.96
N ARG A 6 3.11 -30.05 -22.75
CA ARG A 6 2.84 -31.19 -21.86
C ARG A 6 3.30 -32.52 -22.45
N ALA A 7 3.10 -32.72 -23.76
CA ALA A 7 3.56 -33.93 -24.45
C ALA A 7 5.10 -34.06 -24.44
N GLU A 8 5.80 -32.95 -24.67
CA GLU A 8 7.27 -32.91 -24.62
C GLU A 8 7.83 -33.26 -23.22
N VAL A 9 7.18 -32.78 -22.15
CA VAL A 9 7.62 -33.03 -20.76
C VAL A 9 7.33 -34.48 -20.32
N ALA A 10 6.23 -35.06 -20.78
CA ALA A 10 5.90 -36.47 -20.52
C ALA A 10 6.87 -37.43 -21.23
N ALA A 11 7.25 -37.13 -22.48
CA ALA A 11 8.24 -37.92 -23.23
C ALA A 11 9.63 -37.89 -22.58
N ALA A 12 9.96 -36.83 -21.83
CA ALA A 12 11.22 -36.70 -21.10
C ALA A 12 11.25 -37.43 -19.74
N GLY A 13 10.23 -38.25 -19.42
CA GLY A 13 10.21 -39.08 -18.22
C GLY A 13 9.99 -38.33 -16.90
N ASN A 14 9.41 -37.12 -16.95
CA ASN A 14 9.11 -36.36 -15.74
C ASN A 14 7.83 -36.91 -15.06
N PRO A 15 7.91 -37.45 -13.82
CA PRO A 15 6.77 -38.05 -13.14
C PRO A 15 5.76 -37.00 -12.60
N ARG A 16 6.00 -35.69 -12.78
CA ARG A 16 5.14 -34.61 -12.28
C ARG A 16 4.66 -33.70 -13.42
N PRO A 17 3.46 -33.93 -14.00
CA PRO A 17 2.99 -33.23 -15.20
C PRO A 17 2.70 -31.73 -15.01
N PHE A 18 2.73 -31.23 -13.76
CA PHE A 18 2.51 -29.82 -13.42
C PHE A 18 3.78 -29.09 -12.96
N SER A 19 4.93 -29.77 -12.89
CA SER A 19 6.22 -29.16 -12.50
C SER A 19 7.11 -28.92 -13.72
N THR A 20 7.62 -27.71 -13.86
CA THR A 20 8.64 -27.35 -14.88
C THR A 20 10.07 -27.69 -14.46
N LEU A 21 10.27 -28.14 -13.22
CA LEU A 21 11.56 -28.57 -12.73
C LEU A 21 11.83 -30.01 -13.16
N VAL A 22 12.67 -30.18 -14.17
CA VAL A 22 13.33 -31.46 -14.43
C VAL A 22 14.41 -31.63 -13.37
N ASN A 23 14.33 -32.69 -12.57
CA ASN A 23 15.38 -33.07 -11.63
C ASN A 23 16.66 -33.41 -12.41
N ARG A 24 17.45 -32.41 -12.79
CA ARG A 24 18.82 -32.62 -13.24
C ARG A 24 19.71 -32.63 -12.02
N ALA A 25 19.87 -33.82 -11.43
CA ALA A 25 21.03 -34.14 -10.62
C ALA A 25 22.26 -34.25 -11.55
N ALA A 26 22.76 -33.11 -12.00
CA ALA A 26 24.11 -32.99 -12.55
C ALA A 26 24.90 -32.14 -11.56
N PRO A 27 26.07 -32.60 -11.06
CA PRO A 27 26.93 -31.72 -10.28
C PRO A 27 27.29 -30.52 -11.17
N LEU A 28 27.03 -29.31 -10.67
CA LEU A 28 27.50 -28.09 -11.32
C LEU A 28 29.02 -28.13 -11.34
N GLY A 29 29.60 -28.52 -12.49
CA GLY A 29 31.01 -28.28 -12.74
C GLY A 29 31.26 -26.79 -12.55
N ARG A 30 32.24 -26.44 -11.71
CA ARG A 30 32.72 -25.06 -11.60
C ARG A 30 33.34 -24.68 -12.94
N ALA A 31 32.55 -24.08 -13.82
CA ALA A 31 33.10 -23.39 -14.97
C ALA A 31 33.97 -22.25 -14.44
N ALA A 32 35.25 -22.27 -14.81
CA ALA A 32 36.14 -21.12 -14.64
C ALA A 32 35.51 -19.89 -15.31
N GLY A 33 35.65 -18.75 -14.63
CA GLY A 33 35.05 -17.44 -14.90
C GLY A 33 34.49 -17.22 -16.31
N LEU A 34 33.17 -17.13 -16.41
CA LEU A 34 32.56 -16.26 -17.40
C LEU A 34 32.66 -14.84 -16.84
N ASP A 35 33.43 -13.98 -17.52
CA ASP A 35 33.51 -12.55 -17.23
C ASP A 35 32.11 -11.93 -17.31
N ARG A 36 31.43 -11.86 -16.17
CA ARG A 36 30.15 -11.15 -16.06
C ARG A 36 30.46 -9.68 -16.24
N LYS A 37 30.08 -9.12 -17.41
CA LYS A 37 30.01 -7.65 -17.59
C LYS A 37 29.33 -7.05 -16.36
N PRO A 38 29.89 -5.99 -15.74
CA PRO A 38 29.30 -5.39 -14.55
C PRO A 38 27.88 -4.98 -14.89
N THR A 39 26.90 -5.59 -14.20
CA THR A 39 25.52 -5.16 -14.30
C THR A 39 25.47 -3.72 -13.83
N LEU A 40 25.04 -2.80 -14.70
CA LEU A 40 24.77 -1.42 -14.31
C LEU A 40 23.93 -1.45 -13.03
N ARG A 41 24.40 -0.77 -11.98
CA ARG A 41 23.59 -0.58 -10.77
C ARG A 41 22.35 0.18 -11.19
N VAL A 42 21.24 -0.53 -11.36
CA VAL A 42 19.93 0.11 -11.47
C VAL A 42 19.71 0.78 -10.12
N THR A 43 19.79 2.11 -10.10
CA THR A 43 19.41 2.89 -8.92
C THR A 43 17.97 2.53 -8.60
N LYS A 44 17.73 2.07 -7.37
CA LYS A 44 16.39 1.77 -6.89
C LYS A 44 15.52 3.02 -7.10
N PRO A 45 14.34 2.92 -7.73
CA PRO A 45 13.45 4.06 -7.86
C PRO A 45 13.26 4.72 -6.49
N ALA A 46 13.30 6.04 -6.44
CA ALA A 46 13.07 6.78 -5.21
C ALA A 46 11.76 6.32 -4.56
N ASP A 47 11.79 6.11 -3.24
CA ASP A 47 10.55 5.92 -2.51
C ASP A 47 9.70 7.17 -2.67
N THR A 48 8.47 6.96 -3.12
CA THR A 48 7.52 8.03 -3.48
C THR A 48 6.33 8.06 -2.53
N GLY A 49 6.45 7.34 -1.41
CA GLY A 49 5.55 7.47 -0.26
C GLY A 49 5.76 8.80 0.49
N PRO A 50 4.94 9.05 1.52
CA PRO A 50 5.12 10.19 2.40
C PRO A 50 6.48 10.15 3.09
N ASP A 51 7.08 11.32 3.29
CA ASP A 51 8.32 11.47 4.01
C ASP A 51 8.15 11.17 5.52
N ALA A 52 9.27 11.07 6.23
CA ALA A 52 9.28 10.72 7.64
C ALA A 52 8.55 11.74 8.52
N ALA A 53 8.63 13.04 8.19
CA ALA A 53 7.97 14.10 8.95
C ALA A 53 6.45 14.00 8.85
N THR A 54 5.93 13.83 7.63
CA THR A 54 4.51 13.60 7.36
C THR A 54 4.03 12.32 8.07
N MET A 55 4.82 11.26 8.02
CA MET A 55 4.50 10.01 8.71
C MET A 55 4.37 10.21 10.23
N GLN A 56 5.28 10.96 10.85
CA GLN A 56 5.22 11.27 12.28
C GLN A 56 3.97 12.08 12.62
N VAL A 57 3.62 13.06 11.79
CA VAL A 57 2.41 13.87 11.94
C VAL A 57 1.16 12.99 11.91
N VAL A 58 1.03 12.11 10.90
CA VAL A 58 -0.14 11.22 10.75
C VAL A 58 -0.23 10.25 11.93
N VAL A 59 0.88 9.62 12.30
CA VAL A 59 0.92 8.67 13.42
C VAL A 59 0.59 9.35 14.75
N GLY A 60 1.11 10.56 14.98
CA GLY A 60 0.83 11.35 16.18
C GLY A 60 -0.63 11.80 16.26
N ARG A 61 -1.16 12.34 15.15
CA ARG A 61 -2.58 12.76 15.05
C ARG A 61 -3.53 11.60 15.35
N ASP A 62 -3.25 10.43 14.78
CA ASP A 62 -4.06 9.22 14.93
C ASP A 62 -3.72 8.44 16.22
N GLN A 63 -2.83 8.97 17.06
CA GLN A 63 -2.39 8.40 18.36
C GLN A 63 -1.88 6.96 18.27
N GLY A 64 -1.31 6.59 17.13
CA GLY A 64 -0.88 5.20 16.87
C GLY A 64 -2.02 4.19 16.79
N CYS A 65 -3.26 4.64 16.61
CA CYS A 65 -4.47 3.83 16.55
C CYS A 65 -5.08 3.83 15.14
N CYS A 66 -5.74 2.73 14.79
CA CYS A 66 -6.52 2.62 13.56
C CYS A 66 -7.66 3.63 13.58
N VAL A 67 -7.71 4.53 12.59
CA VAL A 67 -8.74 5.57 12.46
C VAL A 67 -10.15 4.98 12.40
N ARG A 68 -10.33 3.78 11.84
CA ARG A 68 -11.64 3.14 11.69
C ARG A 68 -12.11 2.40 12.95
N CYS A 69 -11.25 1.61 13.60
CA CYS A 69 -11.65 0.70 14.68
C CYS A 69 -11.00 0.97 16.04
N GLY A 70 -10.10 1.94 16.15
CA GLY A 70 -9.45 2.31 17.41
C GLY A 70 -8.34 1.37 17.88
N ARG A 71 -8.07 0.27 17.17
CA ARG A 71 -6.99 -0.66 17.54
C ARG A 71 -5.64 0.04 17.52
N TYR A 72 -4.89 -0.01 18.63
CA TYR A 72 -3.49 0.40 18.67
C TYR A 72 -2.62 -0.50 17.79
N VAL A 73 -1.72 0.09 16.99
CA VAL A 73 -0.96 -0.65 15.96
C VAL A 73 0.55 -0.49 15.99
N LEU A 74 1.09 0.51 16.69
CA LEU A 74 2.53 0.80 16.63
C LEU A 74 3.43 -0.26 17.28
N GLY A 75 2.86 -1.24 17.98
CA GLY A 75 3.58 -2.43 18.43
C GLY A 75 3.85 -3.47 17.33
N GLY A 76 3.29 -3.29 16.13
CA GLY A 76 3.40 -4.22 15.00
C GLY A 76 4.21 -3.68 13.81
N GLU A 77 4.37 -4.53 12.80
CA GLU A 77 5.15 -4.24 11.59
C GLU A 77 4.34 -3.41 10.57
N ARG A 78 4.90 -2.27 10.15
CA ARG A 78 4.32 -1.45 9.06
C ARG A 78 4.32 -2.22 7.74
N GLY A 79 3.21 -2.17 7.01
CA GLY A 79 2.97 -2.91 5.77
C GLY A 79 2.26 -4.25 5.98
N ARG A 80 2.28 -4.78 7.22
CA ARG A 80 1.64 -6.06 7.58
C ARG A 80 0.54 -5.87 8.61
N ASP A 81 0.89 -5.36 9.78
CA ASP A 81 -0.02 -5.19 10.92
C ASP A 81 -0.72 -3.83 10.88
N TRP A 82 -0.13 -2.86 10.20
CA TRP A 82 -0.70 -1.55 9.94
C TRP A 82 -0.06 -0.86 8.76
N SER A 83 -0.73 0.15 8.24
CA SER A 83 -0.21 0.96 7.15
C SER A 83 -0.92 2.31 7.11
N VAL A 84 -0.30 3.25 6.40
CA VAL A 84 -0.93 4.53 6.10
C VAL A 84 -1.68 4.39 4.79
N GLN A 85 -2.99 4.57 4.86
CA GLN A 85 -3.89 4.56 3.71
C GLN A 85 -3.95 5.97 3.11
N HIS A 86 -3.76 6.03 1.80
CA HIS A 86 -4.18 7.18 1.01
C HIS A 86 -5.70 7.17 0.85
N ARG A 87 -6.42 8.17 1.37
CA ARG A 87 -7.88 8.31 1.22
C ARG A 87 -8.23 8.48 -0.25
N ARG A 88 -7.55 9.41 -0.92
CA ARG A 88 -7.53 9.53 -2.38
C ARG A 88 -6.35 8.73 -2.89
N ALA A 89 -6.64 7.65 -3.60
CA ALA A 89 -5.62 6.76 -4.14
C ALA A 89 -4.58 7.52 -4.97
N ARG A 90 -3.34 7.02 -4.96
CA ARG A 90 -2.26 7.59 -5.75
C ARG A 90 -2.39 7.19 -7.22
N GLN A 91 -2.22 8.15 -8.13
CA GLN A 91 -2.22 7.93 -9.59
C GLN A 91 -0.79 7.99 -10.13
N GLY A 92 -0.16 6.84 -10.35
CA GLY A 92 1.04 6.70 -11.17
C GLY A 92 2.21 7.65 -10.85
N ARG A 93 2.90 8.10 -11.91
CA ARG A 93 4.07 9.01 -11.86
C ARG A 93 3.68 10.46 -11.55
N ASP A 94 2.48 10.89 -11.94
CA ASP A 94 2.00 12.28 -11.81
C ASP A 94 1.08 12.42 -10.59
N ALA A 95 1.58 12.00 -9.43
CA ALA A 95 0.87 12.17 -8.18
C ALA A 95 0.67 13.67 -7.90
N ARG A 96 -0.56 14.07 -7.55
CA ARG A 96 -0.87 15.47 -7.18
C ARG A 96 -0.02 15.91 -5.98
N PRO A 97 0.31 17.20 -5.83
CA PRO A 97 1.14 17.69 -4.72
C PRO A 97 0.63 17.33 -3.32
N ASP A 98 -0.69 17.22 -3.18
CA ASP A 98 -1.38 16.86 -1.94
C ASP A 98 -1.49 15.33 -1.71
N THR A 99 -0.94 14.49 -2.61
CA THR A 99 -1.04 13.03 -2.50
C THR A 99 -0.44 12.50 -1.20
N ASN A 100 0.73 13.00 -0.83
CA ASN A 100 1.44 12.58 0.39
C ASN A 100 1.23 13.57 1.55
N GLN A 101 0.20 14.40 1.51
CA GLN A 101 -0.07 15.37 2.59
C GLN A 101 -1.01 14.78 3.64
N SER A 102 -0.88 15.24 4.89
CA SER A 102 -1.62 14.72 6.05
C SER A 102 -3.14 14.57 5.84
N PRO A 103 -3.85 15.49 5.15
CA PRO A 103 -5.29 15.33 4.90
C PRO A 103 -5.66 14.09 4.09
N ASN A 104 -4.74 13.60 3.27
CA ASN A 104 -4.94 12.43 2.43
C ASN A 104 -4.53 11.12 3.10
N LEU A 105 -3.97 11.17 4.30
CA LEU A 105 -3.32 10.02 4.93
C LEU A 105 -4.02 9.68 6.25
N ILE A 106 -4.36 8.41 6.46
CA ILE A 106 -4.92 7.89 7.72
C ILE A 106 -4.24 6.59 8.11
N LEU A 107 -4.09 6.36 9.42
CA LEU A 107 -3.54 5.14 9.97
C LEU A 107 -4.61 4.05 10.05
N LEU A 108 -4.38 2.89 9.42
CA LEU A 108 -5.27 1.73 9.49
C LEU A 108 -4.52 0.47 9.93
N CYS A 109 -5.21 -0.40 10.66
CA CYS A 109 -4.71 -1.74 10.93
C CYS A 109 -4.82 -2.64 9.69
N GLY A 110 -3.84 -3.54 9.56
CA GLY A 110 -3.66 -4.47 8.45
C GLY A 110 -2.93 -3.86 7.26
N SER A 111 -3.00 -4.60 6.16
CA SER A 111 -2.52 -4.24 4.82
C SER A 111 -3.70 -4.04 3.87
N ALA A 112 -3.42 -3.69 2.61
CA ALA A 112 -4.43 -3.52 1.57
C ALA A 112 -5.33 -4.76 1.34
N THR A 113 -5.02 -5.90 1.95
CA THR A 113 -5.81 -7.14 1.86
C THR A 113 -6.22 -7.70 3.22
N THR A 114 -5.89 -7.06 4.34
CA THR A 114 -6.20 -7.56 5.69
C THR A 114 -6.79 -6.49 6.59
N LEU A 115 -7.62 -6.93 7.55
CA LEU A 115 -8.22 -6.07 8.58
C LEU A 115 -8.94 -4.82 8.03
N CYS A 116 -8.79 -3.66 8.69
CA CYS A 116 -9.53 -2.45 8.33
C CYS A 116 -9.05 -1.84 7.01
N HIS A 117 -7.75 -1.91 6.71
CA HIS A 117 -7.24 -1.44 5.42
C HIS A 117 -7.81 -2.30 4.28
N GLY A 118 -7.73 -3.62 4.37
CA GLY A 118 -8.36 -4.51 3.38
C GLY A 118 -9.88 -4.33 3.26
N TRP A 119 -10.56 -4.03 4.37
CA TRP A 119 -11.98 -3.69 4.35
C TRP A 119 -12.24 -2.38 3.58
N VAL A 120 -11.44 -1.32 3.80
CA VAL A 120 -11.56 -0.04 3.07
C VAL A 120 -11.34 -0.23 1.57
N GLU A 121 -10.42 -1.11 1.16
CA GLU A 121 -10.19 -1.45 -0.24
C GLU A 121 -11.34 -2.26 -0.86
N SER A 122 -11.95 -3.16 -0.08
CA SER A 122 -13.01 -4.07 -0.57
C SER A 122 -14.41 -3.43 -0.58
N TYR A 123 -14.71 -2.55 0.38
CA TYR A 123 -16.04 -1.98 0.59
C TYR A 123 -16.06 -0.48 0.28
N ARG A 124 -15.66 -0.11 -0.94
CA ARG A 124 -15.42 1.28 -1.37
C ARG A 124 -16.59 2.23 -1.14
N THR A 125 -17.83 1.79 -1.31
CA THR A 125 -19.01 2.64 -1.10
C THR A 125 -19.11 3.05 0.37
N ALA A 126 -19.16 2.10 1.29
CA ALA A 126 -19.18 2.37 2.72
C ALA A 126 -17.91 3.08 3.20
N ALA A 127 -16.75 2.81 2.56
CA ALA A 127 -15.52 3.52 2.85
C ALA A 127 -15.55 5.00 2.46
N ARG A 128 -16.31 5.36 1.40
CA ARG A 128 -16.55 6.76 1.02
C ARG A 128 -17.52 7.44 1.97
N ASP A 129 -18.55 6.74 2.41
CA ASP A 129 -19.50 7.28 3.39
C ASP A 129 -18.79 7.68 4.69
N GLY A 130 -17.82 6.88 5.15
CA GLY A 130 -16.98 7.19 6.30
C GLY A 130 -15.76 8.06 6.01
N GLY A 131 -15.54 8.45 4.75
CA GLY A 131 -14.41 9.29 4.34
C GLY A 131 -13.03 8.62 4.44
N TRP A 132 -12.94 7.30 4.67
CA TRP A 132 -11.67 6.55 4.70
C TRP A 132 -11.09 6.32 3.30
N ALA A 133 -11.94 6.39 2.27
CA ALA A 133 -11.54 6.48 0.87
C ALA A 133 -12.37 7.57 0.19
N ILE A 134 -11.80 8.28 -0.78
CA ILE A 134 -12.51 9.35 -1.51
C ILE A 134 -12.26 9.22 -3.02
N ARG A 135 -13.05 9.93 -3.82
CA ARG A 135 -12.94 9.96 -5.28
C ARG A 135 -11.67 10.71 -5.71
N GLN A 136 -11.17 10.39 -6.90
CA GLN A 136 -10.02 11.08 -7.49
C GLN A 136 -10.24 12.57 -7.74
N SER A 137 -11.50 12.99 -7.93
CA SER A 137 -11.87 14.39 -8.11
C SER A 137 -11.95 15.18 -6.80
N GLU A 138 -11.99 14.51 -5.65
CA GLU A 138 -12.22 15.15 -4.36
C GLU A 138 -10.92 15.68 -3.74
N ASN A 139 -11.03 16.76 -2.97
CA ASN A 139 -9.92 17.29 -2.18
C ASN A 139 -9.96 16.67 -0.78
N PRO A 140 -8.93 15.92 -0.34
CA PRO A 140 -8.90 15.29 0.98
C PRO A 140 -9.09 16.26 2.15
N ALA A 141 -8.65 17.53 2.00
CA ALA A 141 -8.82 18.54 3.03
C ALA A 141 -10.28 19.03 3.17
N LEU A 142 -11.10 18.87 2.13
CA LEU A 142 -12.52 19.27 2.12
C LEU A 142 -13.47 18.12 2.47
N MET A 143 -12.98 16.88 2.48
CA MET A 143 -13.79 15.70 2.79
C MET A 143 -13.62 15.30 4.25
N PRO A 144 -14.71 15.15 5.02
CA PRO A 144 -14.61 14.69 6.40
C PRO A 144 -14.20 13.20 6.45
N VAL A 145 -13.69 12.77 7.60
CA VAL A 145 -13.40 11.37 7.93
C VAL A 145 -14.06 11.03 9.26
N ASP A 146 -14.63 9.83 9.35
CA ASP A 146 -15.09 9.28 10.62
C ASP A 146 -13.89 8.70 11.36
N HIS A 147 -13.40 9.46 12.33
CA HIS A 147 -12.31 9.08 13.18
C HIS A 147 -12.83 8.44 14.46
N TYR A 148 -12.37 7.24 14.79
CA TYR A 148 -12.81 6.48 15.96
C TYR A 148 -12.80 7.31 17.26
N GLN A 149 -11.76 8.13 17.46
CA GLN A 149 -11.62 8.94 18.66
C GLN A 149 -12.28 10.32 18.58
N TYR A 150 -12.33 10.93 17.40
CA TYR A 150 -12.71 12.35 17.27
C TYR A 150 -14.13 12.55 16.73
N GLY A 151 -14.76 11.47 16.25
CA GLY A 151 -15.99 11.51 15.47
C GLY A 151 -15.72 11.96 14.03
N ARG A 152 -16.73 12.54 13.40
CA ARG A 152 -16.62 13.10 12.05
C ARG A 152 -15.83 14.42 12.07
N VAL A 153 -14.67 14.45 11.42
CA VAL A 153 -13.74 15.59 11.42
C VAL A 153 -13.09 15.83 10.06
N TRP A 154 -12.56 17.03 9.83
CA TRP A 154 -11.70 17.34 8.69
C TRP A 154 -10.24 17.30 9.11
N LEU A 155 -9.41 16.70 8.27
CA LEU A 155 -7.96 16.60 8.50
C LEU A 155 -7.27 17.80 7.83
N THR A 156 -6.41 18.49 8.57
CA THR A 156 -5.80 19.74 8.13
C THR A 156 -4.36 19.55 7.65
N ALA A 157 -3.86 20.52 6.87
CA ALA A 157 -2.54 20.42 6.23
C ALA A 157 -1.37 20.40 7.24
N ASP A 158 -1.54 21.10 8.36
CA ASP A 158 -0.63 21.09 9.52
C ASP A 158 -0.75 19.80 10.37
N GLY A 159 -1.61 18.88 9.96
CA GLY A 159 -1.74 17.57 10.57
C GLY A 159 -2.62 17.50 11.80
N GLN A 160 -3.40 18.55 12.06
CA GLN A 160 -4.45 18.55 13.06
C GLN A 160 -5.77 18.04 12.48
N TRP A 161 -6.83 18.25 13.24
CA TRP A 161 -8.20 18.00 12.82
C TRP A 161 -9.12 19.11 13.34
N THR A 162 -10.25 19.29 12.68
CA THR A 162 -11.31 20.22 13.11
C THR A 162 -12.69 19.61 12.92
N ARG A 163 -13.64 20.01 13.76
CA ARG A 163 -15.08 19.67 13.59
C ARG A 163 -15.83 20.65 12.69
N GLN A 164 -15.20 21.79 12.38
CA GLN A 164 -15.78 22.77 11.50
C GLN A 164 -15.40 22.45 10.06
N ALA A 165 -16.38 22.43 9.16
CA ALA A 165 -16.11 22.32 7.75
C ALA A 165 -15.19 23.47 7.29
N PRO A 166 -14.14 23.21 6.51
CA PRO A 166 -13.28 24.25 5.97
C PRO A 166 -14.10 25.19 5.09
N ALA A 167 -13.78 26.48 5.12
CA ALA A 167 -14.35 27.43 4.18
C ALA A 167 -13.91 27.03 2.76
N VAL A 168 -14.87 26.68 1.92
CA VAL A 168 -14.63 26.59 0.47
C VAL A 168 -14.50 28.02 -0.05
N ALA A 169 -13.32 28.39 -0.53
CA ALA A 169 -13.19 29.63 -1.30
C ALA A 169 -14.03 29.45 -2.56
N SER A 170 -15.04 30.31 -2.71
CA SER A 170 -15.93 30.39 -3.88
C SER A 170 -15.17 30.74 -5.15
#